data_AF-A0A968UQA2-F1
#
_entry.id   AF-A0A968UQA2-F1
#
_cell.length_a   1.000
_cell.length_b   1.000
_cell.length_c   1.000
_cell.angle_alpha   90.00
_cell.angle_beta   90.00
_cell.angle_gamma   90.00
#
_symmetry.space_group_name_H-M   'P 1'
#
loop_
_entity.id
_entity.type
_entity.pdbx_description
1 polymer ?
#
loop_
_entity_poly.entity_id
_entity_poly.type
_entity_poly.pdbx_seq_one_letter_code
_entity_poly.pdbx_strand_id
1 'polypeptide(L)'
;MVAATLILSNKLIDKDRLRALWEEIKMLDILDIAREEGVKEGKLLGIQEGKFLGIQEGKLLGLSEAARGMLTDALIERFGAVPMRILERIGAVQNPDALKVLHRQVLKCQNIGEFEAVMQQVL
;
A
#
# COMPACT_ATOMS: atom_id res chain seq x y z
N MET A 1 -5.11 -0.01 43.11
CA MET A 1 -4.60 -1.17 43.86
C MET A 1 -3.64 -2.02 43.03
N VAL A 2 -4.05 -2.58 41.88
CA VAL A 2 -3.19 -3.47 41.06
C VAL A 2 -1.81 -2.90 40.72
N ALA A 3 -1.72 -1.63 40.27
CA ALA A 3 -0.44 -1.00 39.96
C ALA A 3 0.47 -0.82 41.18
N ALA A 4 -0.08 -0.45 42.35
CA ALA A 4 0.70 -0.32 43.59
C ALA A 4 1.18 -1.69 44.10
N THR A 5 0.35 -2.73 43.97
CA THR A 5 0.73 -4.12 44.27
C THR A 5 1.84 -4.60 43.34
N LEU A 6 1.74 -4.35 42.03
CA LEU A 6 2.80 -4.69 41.06
C LEU A 6 4.12 -3.98 41.37
N ILE A 7 4.07 -2.69 41.73
CA ILE A 7 5.26 -1.89 42.07
C ILE A 7 5.93 -2.40 43.36
N LEU A 8 5.15 -2.74 44.39
CA LEU A 8 5.68 -3.31 45.64
C LEU A 8 6.25 -4.71 45.42
N SER A 9 5.55 -5.57 44.68
CA SER A 9 6.02 -6.91 44.30
C SER A 9 7.32 -6.85 43.50
N ASN A 10 7.48 -5.90 42.57
CA ASN A 10 8.71 -5.73 41.79
C ASN A 10 9.92 -5.28 42.65
N LYS A 11 9.68 -4.66 43.81
CA LYS A 11 10.74 -4.30 44.78
C LYS A 11 11.07 -5.44 45.75
N LEU A 12 10.20 -6.44 45.88
CA LEU A 12 10.29 -7.52 46.88
C LEU A 12 10.63 -8.89 46.28
N ILE A 13 10.39 -9.09 44.98
CA ILE A 13 10.58 -10.35 44.26
C ILE A 13 11.85 -10.23 43.41
N ASP A 14 12.84 -11.07 43.67
CA ASP A 14 14.02 -11.18 42.82
C ASP A 14 13.69 -11.85 41.47
N LYS A 15 14.63 -11.75 40.52
CA LYS A 15 14.45 -12.22 39.15
C LYS A 15 14.19 -13.73 39.06
N ASP A 16 14.76 -14.52 39.96
CA ASP A 16 14.64 -15.98 39.91
C ASP A 16 13.31 -16.44 40.47
N ARG A 17 12.82 -15.77 41.52
CA ARG A 17 11.48 -15.98 42.06
C ARG A 17 10.39 -15.52 41.09
N LEU A 18 10.63 -14.43 40.36
CA LEU A 18 9.73 -13.98 39.29
C LEU A 18 9.68 -14.99 38.13
N ARG A 19 10.82 -15.59 37.77
CA ARG A 19 10.88 -16.66 36.76
C ARG A 19 10.13 -17.91 37.21
N ALA A 20 10.29 -18.35 38.45
CA ALA A 20 9.56 -19.50 38.98
C ALA A 20 8.03 -19.30 38.91
N LEU A 21 7.56 -18.13 39.38
CA LEU A 21 6.15 -17.75 39.29
C LEU A 21 5.66 -17.69 37.84
N TRP A 22 6.50 -17.21 36.92
CA TRP A 22 6.18 -17.16 35.49
C TRP A 22 6.04 -18.55 34.87
N GLU A 23 6.88 -19.51 35.23
CA GLU A 23 6.74 -20.90 34.76
C GLU A 23 5.48 -21.58 35.31
N GLU A 24 5.12 -21.32 36.58
CA GLU A 24 3.84 -21.80 37.14
C GLU A 24 2.63 -21.20 36.41
N ILE A 25 2.67 -19.88 36.16
CA ILE A 25 1.62 -19.15 35.45
C ILE A 25 1.47 -19.66 34.01
N LYS A 26 2.58 -19.94 33.32
CA LYS A 26 2.58 -20.51 31.96
C LYS A 26 1.90 -21.87 31.84
N MET A 27 1.88 -22.66 32.91
CA MET A 27 1.21 -23.97 32.93
C MET A 27 -0.31 -23.87 33.09
N LEU A 28 -0.86 -22.66 33.24
CA LEU A 28 -2.31 -22.46 33.33
C LEU A 28 -2.93 -22.48 31.93
N ASP A 29 -3.91 -23.38 31.72
CA ASP A 29 -4.67 -23.52 30.46
C ASP A 29 -5.27 -22.21 29.95
N ILE A 30 -5.60 -21.28 30.85
CA ILE A 30 -6.15 -19.96 30.50
C ILE A 30 -5.19 -19.15 29.62
N LEU A 31 -3.87 -19.31 29.77
CA LEU A 31 -2.90 -18.63 28.93
C LEU A 31 -2.76 -19.25 27.56
N ASP A 32 -2.94 -20.56 27.45
CA ASP A 32 -2.95 -21.23 26.15
C ASP A 32 -4.23 -20.86 25.38
N ILE A 33 -5.39 -20.82 26.04
CA ILE A 33 -6.64 -20.31 25.46
C ILE A 33 -6.46 -18.86 25.01
N ALA A 34 -5.92 -17.98 25.87
CA ALA A 34 -5.70 -16.58 25.52
C ALA A 34 -4.71 -16.42 24.34
N ARG A 35 -3.67 -17.25 24.27
CA ARG A 35 -2.72 -17.26 23.15
C ARG A 35 -3.41 -17.72 21.87
N GLU A 36 -4.18 -18.79 21.91
CA GLU A 36 -4.91 -19.30 20.75
C GLU A 36 -5.91 -18.29 20.21
N GLU A 37 -6.72 -17.70 21.08
CA GLU A 37 -7.68 -16.65 20.71
C GLU A 37 -6.96 -15.43 20.13
N GLY A 38 -5.88 -14.97 20.78
CA GLY A 38 -5.07 -13.87 20.26
C GLY A 38 -4.45 -14.15 18.89
N VAL A 39 -4.00 -15.39 18.63
CA VAL A 39 -3.50 -15.80 17.31
C VAL A 39 -4.63 -15.85 16.29
N LYS A 40 -5.82 -16.36 16.65
CA LYS A 40 -6.99 -16.39 15.75
C LYS A 40 -7.42 -14.97 15.37
N GLU A 41 -7.56 -14.09 16.36
CA GLU A 41 -7.92 -12.69 16.17
C GLU A 41 -6.88 -11.95 15.34
N GLY A 42 -5.59 -12.10 15.69
CA GLY A 42 -4.49 -11.49 14.94
C GLY A 42 -4.44 -11.93 13.47
N LYS A 43 -4.68 -13.22 13.19
CA LYS A 43 -4.80 -13.73 11.81
C LYS A 43 -6.00 -13.12 11.08
N LEU A 44 -7.16 -13.05 11.74
CA LEU A 44 -8.37 -12.49 11.14
C LEU A 44 -8.17 -11.02 10.78
N LEU A 45 -7.65 -10.21 11.72
CA LEU A 45 -7.36 -8.80 11.50
C LEU A 45 -6.32 -8.61 10.40
N GLY A 46 -5.22 -9.37 10.44
CA GLY A 46 -4.18 -9.30 9.42
C GLY A 46 -4.67 -9.64 8.01
N ILE A 47 -5.55 -10.63 7.87
CA ILE A 47 -6.19 -10.96 6.58
C ILE A 47 -7.10 -9.82 6.12
N GLN A 48 -7.90 -9.24 7.01
CA GLN A 48 -8.81 -8.15 6.67
C GLN A 48 -8.05 -6.90 6.22
N GLU A 49 -7.06 -6.47 7.00
CA GLU A 49 -6.21 -5.31 6.68
C GLU A 49 -5.42 -5.54 5.39
N GLY A 50 -4.78 -6.70 5.25
CA GLY A 50 -4.02 -7.05 4.05
C GLY A 50 -4.90 -7.08 2.79
N LYS A 51 -6.11 -7.66 2.88
CA LYS A 51 -7.06 -7.66 1.75
C LYS A 51 -7.54 -6.25 1.42
N PHE A 52 -7.84 -5.43 2.41
CA PHE A 52 -8.29 -4.05 2.20
C PHE A 52 -7.20 -3.22 1.50
N LEU A 53 -5.98 -3.24 2.02
CA LEU A 53 -4.85 -2.52 1.44
C LEU A 53 -4.53 -3.02 0.03
N GLY A 54 -4.47 -4.33 -0.18
CA GLY A 54 -4.21 -4.92 -1.49
C GLY A 54 -5.27 -4.56 -2.55
N ILE A 55 -6.55 -4.50 -2.17
CA ILE A 55 -7.61 -4.05 -3.08
C ILE A 55 -7.47 -2.56 -3.42
N GLN A 56 -7.15 -1.72 -2.44
CA GLN A 56 -6.97 -0.28 -2.70
C GLN A 56 -5.77 -0.01 -3.61
N GLU A 57 -4.61 -0.60 -3.31
CA GLU A 57 -3.40 -0.47 -4.12
C GLU A 57 -3.62 -1.02 -5.52
N GLY A 58 -4.21 -2.23 -5.65
CA GLY A 58 -4.52 -2.84 -6.94
C GLY A 58 -5.48 -2.00 -7.78
N LYS A 59 -6.50 -1.38 -7.16
CA LYS A 59 -7.42 -0.49 -7.86
C LYS A 59 -6.72 0.77 -8.37
N LEU A 60 -5.86 1.38 -7.56
CA LEU A 60 -5.11 2.58 -7.96
C LEU A 60 -4.12 2.27 -9.10
N LEU A 61 -3.41 1.14 -9.00
CA LEU A 61 -2.50 0.68 -10.04
C LEU A 61 -3.25 0.42 -11.35
N GLY A 62 -4.36 -0.32 -11.29
CA GLY A 62 -5.18 -0.63 -12.47
C GLY A 62 -5.77 0.62 -13.13
N LEU A 63 -6.20 1.61 -12.35
CA LEU A 63 -6.65 2.90 -12.90
C LEU A 63 -5.51 3.66 -13.60
N SER A 64 -4.30 3.62 -13.05
CA SER A 64 -3.12 4.25 -13.65
C SER A 64 -2.73 3.56 -14.95
N GLU A 65 -2.66 2.23 -14.96
CA GLU A 65 -2.37 1.44 -16.17
C GLU A 65 -3.43 1.64 -17.25
N ALA A 66 -4.71 1.62 -16.89
CA ALA A 66 -5.79 1.91 -17.83
C ALA A 66 -5.67 3.32 -18.44
N ALA A 67 -5.34 4.32 -17.63
CA ALA A 67 -5.13 5.69 -18.13
C ALA A 67 -3.93 5.79 -19.09
N ARG A 68 -2.84 5.06 -18.83
CA ARG A 68 -1.69 4.97 -19.75
C ARG A 68 -2.06 4.29 -21.06
N GLY A 69 -2.81 3.19 -20.99
CA GLY A 69 -3.32 2.48 -22.17
C GLY A 69 -4.18 3.39 -23.03
N MET A 70 -5.21 4.00 -22.45
CA MET A 70 -6.09 4.95 -23.15
C MET A 70 -5.33 6.12 -23.79
N LEU A 71 -4.35 6.68 -23.08
CA LEU A 71 -3.50 7.75 -23.63
C LEU A 71 -2.68 7.27 -24.83
N THR A 72 -2.11 6.08 -24.73
CA THR A 72 -1.29 5.48 -25.79
C THR A 72 -2.14 5.17 -27.02
N ASP A 73 -3.31 4.56 -26.82
CA ASP A 73 -4.25 4.24 -27.88
C ASP A 73 -4.71 5.53 -28.60
N ALA A 74 -5.07 6.57 -27.85
CA ALA A 74 -5.46 7.87 -28.43
C ALA A 74 -4.33 8.51 -29.24
N LEU A 75 -3.07 8.39 -28.80
CA LEU A 75 -1.91 8.89 -29.54
C LEU A 75 -1.72 8.12 -30.85
N ILE A 76 -1.87 6.80 -30.82
CA ILE A 76 -1.74 5.94 -32.00
C ILE A 76 -2.88 6.20 -32.99
N GLU A 77 -4.11 6.32 -32.51
CA GLU A 77 -5.27 6.62 -33.36
C GLU A 77 -5.14 7.98 -34.05
N ARG A 78 -4.65 9.01 -33.34
CA ARG A 78 -4.59 10.37 -33.89
C ARG A 78 -3.34 10.62 -34.74
N PHE A 79 -2.19 10.09 -34.33
CA PHE A 79 -0.89 10.43 -34.92
C PHE A 79 -0.21 9.24 -35.62
N GLY A 80 -0.76 8.04 -35.51
CA GLY A 80 -0.19 6.82 -36.09
C GLY A 80 1.01 6.32 -35.30
N ALA A 81 2.19 6.27 -35.92
CA ALA A 81 3.39 5.77 -35.27
C ALA A 81 3.87 6.74 -34.17
N VAL A 82 3.79 6.31 -32.91
CA VAL A 82 4.26 7.07 -31.76
C VAL A 82 5.72 6.70 -31.44
N PRO A 83 6.65 7.68 -31.34
CA PRO A 83 8.02 7.41 -30.96
C PRO A 83 8.16 6.73 -29.60
N MET A 84 9.01 5.70 -29.50
CA MET A 84 9.22 4.91 -28.26
C MET A 84 9.54 5.78 -27.04
N ARG A 85 10.35 6.82 -27.20
CA ARG A 85 10.66 7.81 -26.16
C ARG A 85 9.43 8.43 -25.48
N ILE A 86 8.33 8.60 -26.22
CA ILE A 86 7.07 9.16 -25.68
C ILE A 86 6.36 8.10 -24.85
N LEU A 87 6.31 6.86 -25.35
CA LEU A 87 5.72 5.72 -24.66
C LEU A 87 6.45 5.43 -23.34
N GLU A 88 7.79 5.46 -23.35
CA GLU A 88 8.60 5.29 -22.14
C GLU A 88 8.32 6.38 -21.11
N ARG A 89 8.23 7.64 -21.54
CA ARG A 89 7.89 8.75 -20.64
C ARG A 89 6.50 8.60 -20.04
N ILE A 90 5.49 8.21 -20.83
CA ILE A 90 4.14 7.92 -20.35
C ILE A 90 4.14 6.76 -19.35
N GLY A 91 4.91 5.71 -19.64
CA GLY A 91 5.12 4.55 -18.76
C GLY A 91 5.68 4.94 -17.40
N ALA A 92 6.61 5.90 -17.37
CA ALA A 92 7.25 6.39 -16.15
C ALA A 92 6.36 7.34 -15.31
N VAL A 93 5.22 7.83 -15.83
CA VAL A 93 4.35 8.76 -15.10
C VAL A 93 3.65 8.03 -13.96
N GLN A 94 3.93 8.44 -12.72
CA GLN A 94 3.25 7.90 -11.52
C GLN A 94 1.94 8.63 -11.19
N ASN A 95 1.81 9.91 -11.57
CA ASN A 95 0.65 10.73 -11.26
C ASN A 95 -0.50 10.49 -12.27
N PRO A 96 -1.65 9.90 -11.86
CA PRO A 96 -2.78 9.65 -12.76
C PRO A 96 -3.43 10.91 -13.32
N ASP A 97 -3.36 12.03 -12.61
CA ASP A 97 -3.96 13.29 -13.09
C ASP A 97 -3.14 13.93 -14.20
N ALA A 98 -1.81 13.75 -14.18
CA ALA A 98 -0.95 14.13 -15.29
C ALA A 98 -1.33 13.34 -16.56
N LEU A 99 -1.57 12.03 -16.45
CA LEU A 99 -2.04 11.20 -17.56
C LEU A 99 -3.39 11.68 -18.13
N LYS A 100 -4.35 12.06 -17.26
CA LYS A 100 -5.63 12.63 -17.71
C LYS A 100 -5.46 13.98 -18.42
N VAL A 101 -4.56 14.83 -17.93
CA VAL A 101 -4.24 16.11 -18.60
C VAL A 101 -3.65 15.83 -19.97
N LEU A 102 -2.65 14.95 -20.07
CA LEU A 102 -2.03 14.56 -21.33
C LEU A 102 -3.05 13.98 -22.31
N HIS A 103 -3.96 13.10 -21.84
CA HIS A 103 -5.02 12.55 -22.67
C HIS A 103 -5.91 13.62 -23.29
N ARG A 104 -6.26 14.67 -22.55
CA ARG A 104 -7.01 15.82 -23.11
C ARG A 104 -6.19 16.60 -24.13
N GLN A 105 -4.86 16.65 -23.98
CA GLN A 105 -3.97 17.33 -24.93
C GLN A 105 -3.80 16.55 -26.23
N VAL A 106 -3.94 15.22 -26.18
CA VAL A 106 -4.00 14.38 -27.39
C VAL A 106 -5.12 14.80 -28.32
N LEU A 107 -6.20 15.46 -27.86
CA LEU A 107 -7.27 15.98 -28.74
C LEU A 107 -7.05 17.42 -29.21
N LYS A 108 -6.06 18.13 -28.65
CA LYS A 108 -5.77 19.54 -28.95
C LYS A 108 -4.57 19.72 -29.87
N CYS A 109 -3.50 18.95 -29.69
CA CYS A 109 -2.25 19.08 -30.44
C CYS A 109 -2.40 18.66 -31.91
N GLN A 110 -1.88 19.39 -32.90
CA GLN A 110 -2.07 19.02 -34.31
C GLN A 110 -1.17 17.87 -34.76
N ASN A 111 -0.05 17.68 -34.07
CA ASN A 111 0.95 16.67 -34.39
C ASN A 111 1.63 16.15 -33.12
N ILE A 112 2.41 15.08 -33.28
CA ILE A 112 3.11 14.43 -32.17
C ILE A 112 4.20 15.33 -31.54
N GLY A 113 4.80 16.24 -32.32
CA GLY A 113 5.81 17.17 -31.82
C GLY A 113 5.23 18.20 -30.84
N GLU A 114 4.06 18.76 -31.15
CA GLU A 114 3.32 19.64 -30.25
C GLU A 114 2.91 18.92 -28.96
N PHE A 115 2.41 17.68 -29.07
CA PHE A 115 2.07 16.87 -27.90
C PHE A 115 3.30 16.66 -27.01
N GLU A 116 4.45 16.37 -27.61
CA GLU A 116 5.67 16.15 -26.86
C GLU A 116 6.15 17.41 -26.13
N ALA A 117 6.06 18.58 -26.77
CA ALA A 117 6.39 19.85 -26.13
C ALA A 117 5.49 20.11 -24.90
N VAL A 118 4.19 19.83 -25.01
CA VAL A 118 3.26 19.91 -23.86
C VAL A 118 3.62 18.88 -22.79
N MET A 119 4.00 17.67 -23.18
CA MET A 119 4.44 16.63 -22.25
C MET A 119 5.70 17.03 -21.48
N GLN A 120 6.61 17.83 -22.06
CA GLN A 120 7.76 18.41 -21.36
C GLN A 120 7.41 19.50 -20.35
N GLN A 121 6.22 20.09 -20.44
CA GLN A 121 5.75 21.12 -19.49
C GLN A 121 4.94 20.51 -18.34
N VAL A 122 4.25 19.40 -18.60
CA VAL A 122 3.36 18.73 -17.62
C VAL A 122 4.13 17.75 -16.73
N LEU A 123 5.21 17.14 -17.25
CA LEU A 123 6.05 16.15 -16.57
C LEU A 123 7.44 16.72 -16.30
#